data_AF-A0A094FJ50-F1
#
_entry.id   AF-A0A094FJ50-F1
#
_cell.length_a   1.000
_cell.length_b   1.000
_cell.length_c   1.000
_cell.angle_alpha   90.00
_cell.angle_beta   90.00
_cell.angle_gamma   90.00
#
_symmetry.space_group_name_H-M   'P 1'
#
loop_
_entity.id
_entity.type
_entity.pdbx_description
1 polymer ?
#
loop_
_entity_poly.entity_id
_entity_poly.type
_entity_poly.pdbx_seq_one_letter_code
_entity_poly.pdbx_strand_id
1 'polypeptide(L)'
;MKLDGAPAMRHYGVSRFYTRHRLAVLLVTLICFGFVAKLRKPARLRNCQGGIPLPQILGQQRKSGATANFAATSAGWRPGARCSNYPPDASLVIVVKTGATEAFSKLPTLLLTYLSCVPPENVLFFSDMAGTIGNFAIHDSLDKATAAATSDNPDFDLYNSQKELRKLGQDMGSLRTEWKSDEAWRLDKYKNLYTAQKAWDLAPERDWYLYIDADTYISWTNLFLWLATLDATKPLYLGSQVDVGRPPFAHGGSGYLLSKPAMQLLVGDDRKSLAKEFDKNATTACCGDQELGKTLFKKGLKVQNVRPVINGNRPKTFNFGPELWCTPVATMHHVGSEEVQDMWDFENQRNSTKEPLLMEELYYTMIASLMTTSRRDDWDNQSPFDQLRPDPIITPVITPDFVGEFFLHDPTRSYNHCRKTCERDLACFQFVYSRGSCKLDTAFKLGKPRYPSKAEDGGEEVRYQSGWMVERIQKWIEHNSPCAGPNWDPDH
;
A
#
# COMPACT_ATOMS: atom_id res chain seq x y z
N MET A 1 -19.17 9.33 -58.66
CA MET A 1 -20.62 9.11 -58.49
C MET A 1 -21.02 9.80 -57.19
N LYS A 2 -21.64 10.98 -57.28
CA LYS A 2 -22.32 11.64 -56.14
C LYS A 2 -23.59 10.85 -55.82
N LEU A 3 -23.93 10.71 -54.54
CA LEU A 3 -25.33 10.66 -54.09
C LEU A 3 -25.40 11.11 -52.62
N ASP A 4 -26.18 12.18 -52.44
CA ASP A 4 -26.57 12.84 -51.21
C ASP A 4 -27.60 12.02 -50.40
N GLY A 5 -27.80 12.37 -49.12
CA GLY A 5 -29.07 12.08 -48.43
C GLY A 5 -28.99 11.94 -46.91
N ALA A 6 -29.21 13.02 -46.18
CA ALA A 6 -29.53 13.01 -44.74
C ALA A 6 -30.99 12.55 -44.50
N PRO A 7 -31.32 11.86 -43.39
CA PRO A 7 -32.70 11.65 -43.00
C PRO A 7 -33.16 12.63 -41.90
N ALA A 8 -34.35 13.15 -42.11
CA ALA A 8 -35.03 14.19 -41.33
C ALA A 8 -35.61 13.69 -39.99
N MET A 9 -35.60 14.59 -39.00
CA MET A 9 -36.35 14.50 -37.74
C MET A 9 -37.86 14.52 -37.98
N ARG A 10 -38.59 13.57 -37.37
CA ARG A 10 -40.05 13.65 -37.18
C ARG A 10 -40.35 13.89 -35.70
N HIS A 11 -40.97 15.02 -35.41
CA HIS A 11 -41.64 15.31 -34.14
C HIS A 11 -42.92 14.48 -34.01
N TYR A 12 -43.05 13.74 -32.90
CA TYR A 12 -44.34 13.31 -32.37
C TYR A 12 -44.49 13.86 -30.96
N GLY A 13 -45.49 14.73 -30.78
CA GLY A 13 -45.91 15.22 -29.46
C GLY A 13 -46.75 14.17 -28.74
N VAL A 14 -46.49 14.00 -27.44
CA VAL A 14 -47.41 13.31 -26.52
C VAL A 14 -47.71 14.24 -25.35
N SER A 15 -49.02 14.45 -25.19
CA SER A 15 -49.70 15.34 -24.28
C SER A 15 -49.67 14.86 -22.83
N ARG A 16 -49.49 15.84 -21.93
CA ARG A 16 -50.04 15.98 -20.56
C ARG A 16 -50.74 14.74 -19.97
N PHE A 17 -50.05 13.97 -19.12
CA PHE A 17 -50.71 13.11 -18.11
C PHE A 17 -49.79 12.68 -16.95
N TYR A 18 -48.96 13.57 -16.36
CA TYR A 18 -48.08 13.16 -15.23
C TYR A 18 -47.86 14.21 -14.14
N THR A 19 -48.88 15.03 -13.82
CA THR A 19 -48.76 16.10 -12.80
C THR A 19 -49.75 16.01 -11.62
N ARG A 20 -50.57 14.95 -11.53
CA ARG A 20 -51.54 14.78 -10.42
C ARG A 20 -51.18 13.72 -9.37
N HIS A 21 -50.13 12.90 -9.57
CA HIS A 21 -49.72 11.89 -8.59
C HIS A 21 -48.54 12.27 -7.68
N ARG A 22 -47.87 13.41 -7.92
CA ARG A 22 -46.77 13.87 -7.03
C ARG A 22 -47.24 14.71 -5.84
N LEU A 23 -48.41 15.35 -5.89
CA LEU A 23 -48.93 16.12 -4.74
C LEU A 23 -49.54 15.24 -3.63
N ALA A 24 -50.09 14.08 -3.96
CA ALA A 24 -50.72 13.19 -2.98
C ALA A 24 -49.68 12.44 -2.10
N VAL A 25 -48.48 12.18 -2.63
CA VAL A 25 -47.41 11.47 -1.91
C VAL A 25 -46.65 12.40 -0.95
N LEU A 26 -46.58 13.70 -1.25
CA LEU A 26 -45.92 14.71 -0.39
C LEU A 26 -46.74 15.09 0.86
N LEU A 27 -48.08 14.95 0.81
CA LEU A 27 -48.95 15.27 1.95
C LEU A 27 -49.00 14.17 3.01
N VAL A 28 -48.74 12.92 2.65
CA VAL A 28 -48.74 11.77 3.59
C VAL A 28 -47.42 11.67 4.36
N THR A 29 -46.28 12.05 3.74
CA THR A 29 -44.97 12.02 4.41
C THR A 29 -44.79 13.13 5.45
N LEU A 30 -45.39 14.31 5.25
CA LEU A 30 -45.33 15.41 6.23
C LEU A 30 -46.13 15.13 7.52
N ILE A 31 -47.18 14.31 7.46
CA ILE A 31 -47.99 13.95 8.63
C ILE A 31 -47.28 12.89 9.50
N CYS A 32 -46.46 12.01 8.91
CA CYS A 32 -45.67 11.02 9.67
C CYS A 32 -44.46 11.63 10.39
N PHE A 33 -43.85 12.70 9.88
CA PHE A 33 -42.75 13.40 10.58
C PHE A 33 -43.23 14.29 11.74
N GLY A 34 -44.49 14.73 11.74
CA GLY A 34 -45.08 15.54 12.82
C GLY A 34 -45.36 14.78 14.13
N PHE A 35 -45.38 13.45 14.11
CA PHE A 35 -45.72 12.63 15.29
C PHE A 35 -44.52 11.99 16.01
N VAL A 36 -43.29 12.09 15.49
CA VAL A 36 -42.08 11.54 16.15
C VAL A 36 -41.30 12.60 16.94
N ALA A 37 -41.66 13.88 16.84
CA ALA A 37 -40.98 15.00 17.51
C ALA A 37 -41.49 15.34 18.92
N LYS A 38 -42.31 14.48 19.55
CA LYS A 38 -42.70 14.62 20.96
C LYS A 38 -42.40 13.32 21.70
N LEU A 39 -41.20 13.20 22.25
CA LEU A 39 -40.84 12.49 23.49
C LEU A 39 -39.31 12.31 23.54
N ARG A 40 -38.59 13.28 24.14
CA ARG A 40 -37.32 13.05 24.86
C ARG A 40 -36.96 14.31 25.64
N LYS A 41 -37.13 14.25 26.97
CA LYS A 41 -36.65 15.27 27.92
C LYS A 41 -35.11 15.18 28.04
N PRO A 42 -34.40 16.28 28.32
CA PRO A 42 -32.94 16.26 28.47
C PRO A 42 -32.57 15.68 29.84
N ALA A 43 -31.71 14.66 29.86
CA ALA A 43 -31.10 14.15 31.09
C ALA A 43 -29.85 14.98 31.42
N ARG A 44 -29.76 15.39 32.69
CA ARG A 44 -28.67 16.18 33.29
C ARG A 44 -27.31 15.48 33.18
N LEU A 45 -26.27 16.25 32.87
CA LEU A 45 -24.87 15.88 33.11
C LEU A 45 -24.65 15.50 34.58
N ARG A 46 -24.03 14.35 34.83
CA ARG A 46 -23.36 14.04 36.09
C ARG A 46 -21.86 13.97 35.85
N ASN A 47 -21.13 14.79 36.60
CA ASN A 47 -19.69 14.67 36.78
C ASN A 47 -19.34 13.27 37.30
N CYS A 48 -18.46 12.58 36.59
CA CYS A 48 -17.73 11.44 37.11
C CYS A 48 -16.25 11.84 37.23
N GLN A 49 -15.91 12.50 38.33
CA GLN A 49 -14.57 12.37 38.89
C GLN A 49 -14.52 11.03 39.64
N GLY A 50 -13.61 10.16 39.23
CA GLY A 50 -13.39 8.86 39.86
C GLY A 50 -12.10 8.26 39.32
N GLY A 51 -10.98 8.60 39.95
CA GLY A 51 -9.71 7.92 39.73
C GLY A 51 -9.83 6.46 40.16
N ILE A 52 -9.25 5.56 39.36
CA ILE A 52 -9.12 4.13 39.68
C ILE A 52 -7.62 3.79 39.68
N PRO A 53 -7.12 2.99 40.63
CA PRO A 53 -5.70 2.84 40.93
C PRO A 53 -4.99 1.91 39.92
N LEU A 54 -3.69 2.14 39.71
CA LEU A 54 -2.81 1.23 38.95
C LEU A 54 -2.64 -0.12 39.66
N PRO A 55 -2.72 -1.26 38.95
CA PRO A 55 -2.10 -2.51 39.38
C PRO A 55 -0.71 -2.68 38.74
N GLN A 56 0.29 -2.90 39.59
CA GLN A 56 1.56 -3.51 39.21
C GLN A 56 1.35 -5.02 39.00
N ILE A 57 1.54 -5.54 37.79
CA ILE A 57 1.87 -6.98 37.60
C ILE A 57 2.89 -7.11 36.46
N LEU A 58 4.11 -7.52 36.82
CA LEU A 58 5.14 -8.03 35.92
C LEU A 58 4.80 -9.49 35.57
N GLY A 59 4.65 -9.81 34.29
CA GLY A 59 4.47 -11.17 33.79
C GLY A 59 5.60 -11.58 32.86
N GLN A 60 6.38 -12.59 33.26
CA GLN A 60 7.37 -13.27 32.42
C GLN A 60 6.68 -13.99 31.26
N GLN A 61 7.07 -13.71 30.01
CA GLN A 61 6.63 -14.48 28.85
C GLN A 61 7.41 -15.80 28.71
N ARG A 62 6.67 -16.91 28.56
CA ARG A 62 7.20 -18.21 28.14
C ARG A 62 6.96 -18.42 26.64
N LYS A 63 7.96 -18.95 25.96
CA LYS A 63 7.88 -19.43 24.56
C LYS A 63 7.05 -20.71 24.47
N SER A 64 5.73 -20.59 24.38
CA SER A 64 4.85 -21.57 23.74
C SER A 64 3.41 -21.04 23.65
N GLY A 65 2.84 -21.05 22.44
CA GLY A 65 1.42 -20.77 22.20
C GLY A 65 1.13 -19.31 21.83
N ALA A 66 0.60 -19.11 20.62
CA ALA A 66 0.08 -17.82 20.17
C ALA A 66 -1.05 -17.36 21.10
N THR A 67 -0.79 -16.32 21.89
CA THR A 67 -1.82 -15.56 22.58
C THR A 67 -1.86 -14.17 21.98
N ALA A 68 -2.93 -13.87 21.24
CA ALA A 68 -3.24 -12.52 20.81
C ALA A 68 -3.77 -11.75 22.04
N ASN A 69 -2.87 -11.12 22.79
CA ASN A 69 -3.24 -10.19 23.84
C ASN A 69 -2.57 -8.85 23.55
N PHE A 70 -3.09 -8.11 22.56
CA PHE A 70 -2.84 -6.67 22.46
C PHE A 70 -3.53 -6.00 23.64
N ALA A 71 -2.86 -5.97 24.79
CA ALA A 71 -3.26 -5.12 25.89
C ALA A 71 -2.96 -3.68 25.45
N ALA A 72 -4.01 -2.92 25.10
CA ALA A 72 -3.91 -1.50 24.81
C ALA A 72 -3.27 -0.81 26.02
N THR A 73 -1.98 -0.52 25.94
CA THR A 73 -1.26 0.20 26.98
C THR A 73 -1.62 1.68 26.83
N SER A 74 -2.39 2.19 27.78
CA SER A 74 -2.60 3.62 27.97
C SER A 74 -1.31 4.26 28.50
N ALA A 75 -0.25 4.30 27.70
CA ALA A 75 0.90 5.13 27.98
C ALA A 75 0.64 6.50 27.37
N GLY A 76 0.64 7.55 28.21
CA GLY A 76 0.56 8.93 27.74
C GLY A 76 1.64 9.24 26.69
N TRP A 77 1.37 10.25 25.86
CA TRP A 77 2.16 10.72 24.72
C TRP A 77 3.64 10.92 25.07
N ARG A 78 4.41 9.84 25.07
CA ARG A 78 5.87 9.84 25.16
C ARG A 78 6.37 8.97 24.01
N PRO A 79 7.37 9.43 23.24
CA PRO A 79 8.07 8.58 22.31
C PRO A 79 8.59 7.37 23.09
N GLY A 80 8.08 6.17 22.80
CA GLY A 80 8.47 4.94 23.51
C GLY A 80 9.96 4.62 23.37
N ALA A 81 10.46 3.60 24.07
CA ALA A 81 11.88 3.20 24.06
C ALA A 81 12.47 3.00 22.64
N ARG A 82 11.63 2.71 21.64
CA ARG A 82 11.99 2.58 20.23
C ARG A 82 12.36 3.87 19.50
N CYS A 83 11.87 5.02 19.95
CA CYS A 83 12.29 6.29 19.35
C CYS A 83 13.77 6.59 19.65
N SER A 84 14.39 5.88 20.61
CA SER A 84 15.84 5.89 20.81
C SER A 84 16.64 5.28 19.65
N ASN A 85 15.98 4.61 18.70
CA ASN A 85 16.60 4.11 17.49
C ASN A 85 16.66 5.15 16.37
N TYR A 86 15.94 6.26 16.53
CA TYR A 86 16.13 7.43 15.69
C TYR A 86 17.22 8.30 16.34
N PRO A 87 18.44 8.37 15.79
CA PRO A 87 19.51 9.18 16.36
C PRO A 87 19.13 10.66 16.38
N PRO A 88 19.34 11.40 17.49
CA PRO A 88 19.03 12.83 17.57
C PRO A 88 19.79 13.68 16.54
N ASP A 89 20.98 13.24 16.14
CA ASP A 89 21.87 13.87 15.15
C ASP A 89 21.69 13.30 13.74
N ALA A 90 20.67 12.48 13.50
CA ALA A 90 20.43 11.87 12.19
C ALA A 90 20.26 12.93 11.10
N SER A 91 21.16 12.89 10.11
CA SER A 91 21.10 13.69 8.89
C SER A 91 20.21 12.99 7.84
N LEU A 92 18.94 12.77 8.20
CA LEU A 92 17.93 12.09 7.39
C LEU A 92 16.67 12.94 7.30
N VAL A 93 16.19 13.17 6.07
CA VAL A 93 14.89 13.80 5.80
C VAL A 93 13.92 12.75 5.28
N ILE A 94 12.75 12.69 5.91
CA ILE A 94 11.62 11.88 5.48
C ILE A 94 10.70 12.76 4.64
N VAL A 95 10.57 12.41 3.36
CA VAL A 95 9.70 13.11 2.42
C VAL A 95 8.44 12.28 2.21
N VAL A 96 7.34 12.67 2.86
CA VAL A 96 6.06 11.94 2.83
C VAL A 96 5.18 12.52 1.73
N LYS A 97 4.83 11.68 0.74
CA LYS A 97 3.92 12.01 -0.36
C LYS A 97 2.51 11.51 -0.07
N THR A 98 1.51 12.35 -0.35
CA THR A 98 0.08 11.99 -0.21
C THR A 98 -0.77 12.74 -1.24
N GLY A 99 -2.06 12.41 -1.35
CA GLY A 99 -3.06 13.23 -2.04
C GLY A 99 -3.95 13.97 -1.04
N ALA A 100 -4.54 15.09 -1.44
CA ALA A 100 -5.34 15.94 -0.57
C ALA A 100 -6.58 15.21 -0.04
N THR A 101 -7.11 14.29 -0.85
CA THR A 101 -8.25 13.42 -0.53
C THR A 101 -7.93 12.35 0.52
N GLU A 102 -6.65 12.02 0.72
CA GLU A 102 -6.21 10.96 1.64
C GLU A 102 -5.45 11.49 2.86
N ALA A 103 -4.93 12.71 2.80
CA ALA A 103 -4.09 13.31 3.83
C ALA A 103 -4.65 13.15 5.27
N PHE A 104 -5.92 13.49 5.49
CA PHE A 104 -6.56 13.39 6.81
C PHE A 104 -6.90 11.96 7.24
N SER A 105 -6.94 11.00 6.31
CA SER A 105 -7.20 9.59 6.62
C SER A 105 -5.93 8.78 6.89
N LYS A 106 -4.77 9.27 6.42
CA LYS A 106 -3.49 8.57 6.47
C LYS A 106 -2.51 9.24 7.45
N LEU A 107 -2.21 10.52 7.24
CA LEU A 107 -1.15 11.22 7.98
C LEU A 107 -1.32 11.24 9.50
N PRO A 108 -2.53 11.41 10.08
CA PRO A 108 -2.68 11.40 11.53
C PRO A 108 -2.15 10.12 12.19
N THR A 109 -2.40 8.94 11.61
CA THR A 109 -1.91 7.68 12.15
C THR A 109 -0.38 7.62 12.10
N LEU A 110 0.23 8.05 10.99
CA LEU A 110 1.69 8.11 10.85
C LEU A 110 2.32 9.00 11.94
N LEU A 111 1.76 10.20 12.13
CA LEU A 111 2.21 11.20 13.11
C LEU A 111 2.04 10.76 14.56
N LEU A 112 0.95 10.06 14.88
CA LEU A 112 0.68 9.55 16.22
C LEU A 112 1.45 8.26 16.53
N THR A 113 2.02 7.62 15.51
CA THR A 113 2.81 6.39 15.62
C THR A 113 4.26 6.65 15.20
N TYR A 114 4.80 5.95 14.20
CA TYR A 114 6.24 5.85 13.97
C TYR A 114 6.89 7.19 13.61
N LEU A 115 6.18 8.13 12.98
CA LEU A 115 6.73 9.46 12.72
C LEU A 115 6.80 10.35 13.97
N SER A 116 6.16 9.99 15.08
CA SER A 116 6.33 10.70 16.36
C SER A 116 7.76 10.63 16.90
N CYS A 117 8.56 9.67 16.43
CA CYS A 117 9.98 9.56 16.75
C CYS A 117 10.86 10.56 15.98
N VAL A 118 10.35 11.19 14.92
CA VAL A 118 11.13 12.02 14.00
C VAL A 118 11.04 13.48 14.43
N PRO A 119 12.17 14.19 14.57
CA PRO A 119 12.15 15.64 14.79
C PRO A 119 11.36 16.35 13.68
N PRO A 120 10.50 17.34 13.99
CA PRO A 120 9.67 18.01 12.99
C PRO A 120 10.44 18.60 11.80
N GLU A 121 11.68 19.04 12.01
CA GLU A 121 12.59 19.57 10.98
C GLU A 121 13.14 18.51 10.01
N ASN A 122 12.98 17.24 10.34
CA ASN A 122 13.43 16.10 9.54
C ASN A 122 12.28 15.42 8.79
N VAL A 123 11.05 15.93 8.87
CA VAL A 123 9.89 15.38 8.15
C VAL A 123 9.18 16.45 7.33
N LEU A 124 9.01 16.20 6.03
CA LEU A 124 8.34 17.09 5.09
C LEU A 124 7.13 16.39 4.49
N PHE A 125 5.97 17.04 4.51
CA PHE A 125 4.73 16.50 3.93
C PHE A 125 4.39 17.22 2.63
N PHE A 126 4.13 16.44 1.58
CA PHE A 126 3.79 16.93 0.26
C PHE A 126 2.49 16.34 -0.23
N SER A 127 1.61 17.21 -0.75
CA SER A 127 0.35 16.85 -1.38
C SER A 127 0.20 17.57 -2.71
N ASP A 128 -0.89 17.30 -3.43
CA ASP A 128 -1.48 18.15 -4.47
C ASP A 128 -2.32 19.31 -3.88
N MET A 129 -2.16 19.66 -2.60
CA MET A 129 -2.78 20.84 -2.00
C MET A 129 -2.03 21.29 -0.75
N ALA A 130 -1.91 22.60 -0.58
CA ALA A 130 -1.32 23.17 0.63
C ALA A 130 -2.31 23.09 1.80
N GLY A 131 -1.80 22.83 3.00
CA GLY A 131 -2.62 22.75 4.20
C GLY A 131 -1.80 22.54 5.45
N THR A 132 -2.48 22.20 6.54
CA THR A 132 -1.87 21.87 7.82
C THR A 132 -2.60 20.70 8.48
N ILE A 133 -1.86 19.84 9.18
CA ILE A 133 -2.41 18.83 10.09
C ILE A 133 -1.66 18.97 11.40
N GLY A 134 -2.38 19.39 12.45
CA GLY A 134 -1.74 19.79 13.71
C GLY A 134 -0.73 20.92 13.47
N ASN A 135 0.51 20.69 13.89
CA ASN A 135 1.61 21.65 13.72
C ASN A 135 2.43 21.42 12.44
N PHE A 136 2.06 20.45 11.60
CA PHE A 136 2.80 20.11 10.40
C PHE A 136 2.21 20.81 9.18
N ALA A 137 3.07 21.46 8.40
CA ALA A 137 2.72 22.02 7.11
C ALA A 137 2.67 20.91 6.05
N ILE A 138 1.64 20.97 5.21
CA ILE A 138 1.52 20.18 3.99
C ILE A 138 1.78 21.13 2.83
N HIS A 139 2.83 20.84 2.06
CA HIS A 139 3.23 21.63 0.91
C HIS A 139 2.52 21.13 -0.35
N ASP A 140 1.84 22.01 -1.07
CA ASP A 140 1.36 21.71 -2.43
C ASP A 140 2.57 21.47 -3.32
N SER A 141 2.67 20.34 -4.00
CA SER A 141 3.75 20.04 -4.93
C SER A 141 3.57 20.80 -6.24
N LEU A 142 2.34 21.05 -6.66
CA LEU A 142 1.97 21.53 -8.00
C LEU A 142 1.69 23.04 -8.07
N ASP A 143 1.88 23.80 -6.98
CA ASP A 143 1.65 25.26 -6.93
C ASP A 143 2.43 26.08 -7.99
N LYS A 144 3.51 25.52 -8.54
CA LYS A 144 4.41 26.10 -9.55
C LYS A 144 4.37 25.33 -10.87
N ALA A 145 3.38 24.45 -11.06
CA ALA A 145 3.08 23.79 -12.33
C ALA A 145 2.83 24.83 -13.44
N THR A 146 3.28 24.54 -14.65
CA THR A 146 3.12 25.46 -15.77
C THR A 146 1.68 25.51 -16.29
N ALA A 147 1.32 26.60 -17.00
CA ALA A 147 0.05 26.69 -17.73
C ALA A 147 -0.12 25.55 -18.75
N ALA A 148 0.97 25.09 -19.38
CA ALA A 148 0.92 23.96 -20.31
C ALA A 148 0.52 22.64 -19.64
N ALA A 149 0.91 22.45 -18.38
CA ALA A 149 0.45 21.30 -17.60
C ALA A 149 -0.99 21.47 -17.08
N THR A 150 -1.46 22.70 -16.85
CA THR A 150 -2.70 22.95 -16.09
C THR A 150 -3.89 23.42 -16.93
N SER A 151 -3.67 24.07 -18.07
CA SER A 151 -4.71 24.54 -19.00
C SER A 151 -5.08 23.43 -19.98
N ASP A 152 -6.37 23.09 -20.07
CA ASP A 152 -6.91 22.08 -20.99
C ASP A 152 -6.30 20.66 -20.83
N ASN A 153 -5.73 20.35 -19.66
CA ASN A 153 -5.18 19.03 -19.33
C ASN A 153 -6.10 18.28 -18.35
N PRO A 154 -6.75 17.18 -18.77
CA PRO A 154 -7.67 16.42 -17.92
C PRO A 154 -6.96 15.69 -16.76
N ASP A 155 -5.62 15.62 -16.76
CA ASP A 155 -4.87 15.11 -15.60
C ASP A 155 -4.98 16.06 -14.40
N PHE A 156 -5.27 17.36 -14.62
CA PHE A 156 -5.40 18.38 -13.57
C PHE A 156 -6.85 18.63 -13.13
N ASP A 157 -7.83 17.91 -13.68
CA ASP A 157 -9.23 18.05 -13.31
C ASP A 157 -9.46 17.82 -11.81
N LEU A 158 -8.78 16.80 -11.25
CA LEU A 158 -8.81 16.51 -9.83
C LEU A 158 -8.23 17.68 -9.01
N TYR A 159 -7.05 18.20 -9.39
CA TYR A 159 -6.40 19.32 -8.70
C TYR A 159 -7.26 20.58 -8.70
N ASN A 160 -7.88 20.90 -9.85
CA ASN A 160 -8.78 22.04 -9.99
C ASN A 160 -10.06 21.85 -9.15
N SER A 161 -10.66 20.65 -9.19
CA SER A 161 -11.85 20.32 -8.39
C SER A 161 -11.58 20.43 -6.89
N GLN A 162 -10.43 19.92 -6.43
CA GLN A 162 -10.00 20.05 -5.04
C GLN A 162 -9.88 21.54 -4.66
N LYS A 163 -9.26 22.40 -5.49
CA LYS A 163 -9.16 23.84 -5.22
C LYS A 163 -10.53 24.52 -5.08
N GLU A 164 -11.48 24.17 -5.95
CA GLU A 164 -12.84 24.72 -5.88
C GLU A 164 -13.57 24.26 -4.61
N LEU A 165 -13.49 22.97 -4.24
CA LEU A 165 -14.05 22.50 -2.98
C LEU A 165 -13.46 23.22 -1.76
N ARG A 166 -12.14 23.48 -1.77
CA ARG A 166 -11.48 24.23 -0.69
C ARG A 166 -12.05 25.65 -0.58
N LYS A 167 -12.24 26.35 -1.71
CA LYS A 167 -12.84 27.69 -1.73
C LYS A 167 -14.27 27.68 -1.18
N LEU A 168 -15.01 26.61 -1.43
CA LEU A 168 -16.38 26.41 -0.94
C LEU A 168 -16.45 25.90 0.51
N GLY A 169 -15.31 25.64 1.17
CA GLY A 169 -15.27 25.11 2.54
C GLY A 169 -15.85 23.69 2.68
N GLN A 170 -15.86 22.92 1.60
CA GLN A 170 -16.40 21.56 1.58
C GLN A 170 -15.36 20.53 2.03
N ASP A 171 -15.84 19.37 2.46
CA ASP A 171 -14.99 18.26 2.88
C ASP A 171 -14.31 17.58 1.68
N MET A 172 -12.99 17.42 1.75
CA MET A 172 -12.19 16.78 0.68
C MET A 172 -12.49 15.29 0.53
N GLY A 173 -13.01 14.65 1.58
CA GLY A 173 -13.37 13.23 1.57
C GLY A 173 -14.51 12.91 0.59
N SER A 174 -15.33 13.89 0.23
CA SER A 174 -16.39 13.75 -0.77
C SER A 174 -15.86 13.32 -2.15
N LEU A 175 -14.65 13.77 -2.53
CA LEU A 175 -14.02 13.41 -3.80
C LEU A 175 -13.55 11.95 -3.85
N ARG A 176 -13.33 11.31 -2.69
CA ARG A 176 -12.84 9.92 -2.63
C ARG A 176 -13.84 8.92 -3.22
N THR A 177 -15.12 9.27 -3.23
CA THR A 177 -16.19 8.44 -3.81
C THR A 177 -16.52 8.80 -5.26
N GLU A 178 -16.24 10.04 -5.67
CA GLU A 178 -16.57 10.54 -7.01
C GLU A 178 -15.45 10.30 -8.03
N TRP A 179 -14.20 10.28 -7.58
CA TRP A 179 -13.01 10.10 -8.41
C TRP A 179 -12.39 8.72 -8.17
N LYS A 180 -11.98 8.03 -9.25
CA LYS A 180 -11.39 6.70 -9.17
C LYS A 180 -9.88 6.82 -8.90
N SER A 181 -9.25 5.70 -8.58
CA SER A 181 -7.79 5.59 -8.40
C SER A 181 -7.01 6.15 -9.59
N ASP A 182 -7.57 6.02 -10.79
CA ASP A 182 -6.88 6.33 -12.03
C ASP A 182 -6.69 7.83 -12.22
N GLU A 183 -7.67 8.67 -11.85
CA GLU A 183 -7.54 10.12 -11.93
C GLU A 183 -6.49 10.66 -10.93
N ALA A 184 -6.48 10.13 -9.71
CA ALA A 184 -5.46 10.47 -8.72
C ALA A 184 -4.06 10.07 -9.20
N TRP A 185 -3.92 8.90 -9.80
CA TRP A 185 -2.66 8.41 -10.35
C TRP A 185 -2.18 9.24 -11.55
N ARG A 186 -3.09 9.68 -12.43
CA ARG A 186 -2.76 10.58 -13.55
C ARG A 186 -2.23 11.92 -13.07
N LEU A 187 -2.75 12.48 -11.99
CA LEU A 187 -2.23 13.71 -11.39
C LEU A 187 -0.88 13.47 -10.69
N ASP A 188 -0.70 12.30 -10.06
CA ASP A 188 0.47 12.04 -9.21
C ASP A 188 1.80 12.07 -9.97
N LYS A 189 1.78 11.72 -11.27
CA LYS A 189 2.98 11.75 -12.11
C LYS A 189 3.68 13.11 -12.16
N TYR A 190 2.95 14.22 -12.03
CA TYR A 190 3.52 15.58 -12.05
C TYR A 190 4.21 15.93 -10.72
N LYS A 191 3.86 15.30 -9.60
CA LYS A 191 4.29 15.74 -8.27
C LYS A 191 5.76 15.44 -7.98
N ASN A 192 6.27 14.28 -8.40
CA ASN A 192 7.54 13.72 -7.92
C ASN A 192 8.74 14.66 -8.12
N LEU A 193 8.92 15.26 -9.30
CA LEU A 193 10.03 16.20 -9.55
C LEU A 193 9.85 17.53 -8.80
N TYR A 194 8.63 18.05 -8.71
CA TYR A 194 8.36 19.25 -7.90
C TYR A 194 8.60 18.99 -6.41
N THR A 195 8.18 17.84 -5.90
CA THR A 195 8.45 17.41 -4.53
C THR A 195 9.94 17.35 -4.27
N ALA A 196 10.73 16.75 -5.18
CA ALA A 196 12.18 16.68 -5.04
C ALA A 196 12.83 18.08 -4.98
N GLN A 197 12.45 19.00 -5.89
CA GLN A 197 12.96 20.38 -5.87
C GLN A 197 12.68 21.07 -4.52
N LYS A 198 11.46 20.93 -4.01
CA LYS A 198 11.05 21.58 -2.76
C LYS A 198 11.66 20.93 -1.53
N ALA A 199 11.78 19.61 -1.52
CA ALA A 199 12.43 18.89 -0.42
C ALA A 199 13.89 19.35 -0.27
N TRP A 200 14.59 19.55 -1.38
CA TRP A 200 15.93 20.14 -1.38
C TRP A 200 15.94 21.58 -0.90
N ASP A 201 15.02 22.43 -1.38
CA ASP A 201 14.96 23.84 -0.96
C ASP A 201 14.63 24.00 0.54
N LEU A 202 13.79 23.11 1.11
CA LEU A 202 13.36 23.15 2.50
C LEU A 202 14.37 22.54 3.48
N ALA A 203 15.07 21.48 3.05
CA ALA A 203 16.05 20.78 3.87
C ALA A 203 17.29 20.45 3.05
N PRO A 204 18.07 21.46 2.62
CA PRO A 204 19.24 21.24 1.76
C PRO A 204 20.38 20.55 2.52
N GLU A 205 21.30 19.94 1.76
CA GLU A 205 22.59 19.45 2.26
C GLU A 205 22.53 18.31 3.30
N ARG A 206 21.39 17.62 3.44
CA ARG A 206 21.20 16.47 4.34
C ARG A 206 21.79 15.21 3.71
N ASP A 207 22.33 14.31 4.53
CA ASP A 207 23.06 13.13 4.04
C ASP A 207 22.13 12.17 3.30
N TRP A 208 20.88 12.07 3.76
CA TRP A 208 19.87 11.16 3.22
C TRP A 208 18.50 11.81 3.05
N TYR A 209 17.85 11.47 1.95
CA TYR A 209 16.44 11.79 1.68
C TYR A 209 15.69 10.48 1.41
N LEU A 210 14.82 10.08 2.35
CA LEU A 210 13.95 8.92 2.22
C LEU A 210 12.56 9.38 1.79
N TYR A 211 12.18 9.05 0.58
CA TYR A 211 10.84 9.31 0.05
C TYR A 211 9.95 8.13 0.37
N ILE A 212 8.74 8.40 0.87
CA ILE A 212 7.71 7.40 1.15
C ILE A 212 6.33 7.93 0.80
N ASP A 213 5.39 7.01 0.55
CA ASP A 213 3.96 7.35 0.46
C ASP A 213 3.30 7.30 1.85
N ALA A 214 2.16 7.97 1.99
CA ALA A 214 1.43 8.07 3.27
C ALA A 214 0.82 6.73 3.77
N ASP A 215 0.97 5.65 3.03
CA ASP A 215 0.64 4.27 3.42
C ASP A 215 1.88 3.36 3.48
N THR A 216 3.06 3.96 3.74
CA THR A 216 4.34 3.26 3.86
C THR A 216 4.86 3.33 5.29
N TYR A 217 4.98 2.18 5.96
CA TYR A 217 5.54 2.07 7.31
C TYR A 217 7.07 2.00 7.27
N ILE A 218 7.74 2.58 8.28
CA ILE A 218 9.19 2.51 8.45
C ILE A 218 9.52 1.84 9.79
N SER A 219 10.35 0.80 9.75
CA SER A 219 11.01 0.27 10.96
C SER A 219 12.31 1.03 11.19
N TRP A 220 12.34 1.90 12.21
CA TRP A 220 13.51 2.73 12.50
C TRP A 220 14.75 1.92 12.86
N THR A 221 14.57 0.81 13.59
CA THR A 221 15.66 -0.11 13.92
C THR A 221 16.35 -0.61 12.65
N ASN A 222 15.58 -1.17 11.72
CA ASN A 222 16.15 -1.71 10.49
C ASN A 222 16.70 -0.62 9.59
N LEU A 223 16.02 0.53 9.49
CA LEU A 223 16.49 1.62 8.65
C LEU A 223 17.87 2.11 9.11
N PHE A 224 18.08 2.41 10.39
CA PHE A 224 19.37 2.93 10.85
C PHE A 224 20.47 1.88 10.91
N LEU A 225 20.15 0.61 11.19
CA LEU A 225 21.12 -0.49 11.05
C LEU A 225 21.59 -0.63 9.60
N TRP A 226 20.67 -0.49 8.64
CA TRP A 226 21.00 -0.51 7.22
C TRP A 226 21.78 0.73 6.78
N LEU A 227 21.35 1.94 7.15
CA LEU A 227 22.07 3.17 6.81
C LEU A 227 23.52 3.18 7.33
N ALA A 228 23.79 2.53 8.46
CA ALA A 228 25.13 2.39 9.01
C ALA A 228 26.09 1.56 8.14
N THR A 229 25.58 0.76 7.19
CA THR A 229 26.41 0.00 6.24
C THR A 229 26.70 0.78 4.95
N LEU A 230 26.08 1.94 4.76
CA LEU A 230 26.15 2.73 3.54
C LEU A 230 27.05 3.95 3.70
N ASP A 231 27.63 4.39 2.59
CA ASP A 231 28.44 5.60 2.50
C ASP A 231 27.64 6.74 1.84
N ALA A 232 27.13 7.65 2.66
CA ALA A 232 26.31 8.80 2.22
C ALA A 232 27.06 9.78 1.29
N THR A 233 28.40 9.71 1.23
CA THR A 233 29.21 10.58 0.37
C THR A 233 29.25 10.13 -1.09
N LYS A 234 28.74 8.92 -1.39
CA LYS A 234 28.62 8.40 -2.75
C LYS A 234 27.25 8.76 -3.36
N PRO A 235 27.13 8.92 -4.69
CA PRO A 235 25.84 9.10 -5.35
C PRO A 235 25.07 7.77 -5.34
N LEU A 236 24.11 7.63 -4.44
CA LEU A 236 23.32 6.43 -4.23
C LEU A 236 21.84 6.71 -4.49
N TYR A 237 21.26 5.93 -5.40
CA TYR A 237 19.82 5.87 -5.64
C TYR A 237 19.36 4.45 -5.36
N LEU A 238 18.78 4.24 -4.18
CA LEU A 238 18.46 2.92 -3.65
C LEU A 238 16.96 2.74 -3.56
N GLY A 239 16.44 1.58 -3.99
CA GLY A 239 15.07 1.22 -3.70
C GLY A 239 14.65 -0.14 -4.27
N SER A 240 13.34 -0.37 -4.28
CA SER A 240 12.71 -1.57 -4.81
C SER A 240 12.60 -1.45 -6.34
N GLN A 241 13.52 -2.07 -7.10
CA GLN A 241 13.64 -1.84 -8.55
C GLN A 241 12.43 -2.37 -9.35
N VAL A 242 11.98 -1.60 -10.35
CA VAL A 242 10.96 -1.98 -11.33
C VAL A 242 11.55 -1.98 -12.73
N ASP A 243 11.50 -3.13 -13.41
CA ASP A 243 12.10 -3.33 -14.75
C ASP A 243 11.14 -3.09 -15.91
N VAL A 244 9.86 -2.84 -15.63
CA VAL A 244 8.84 -2.57 -16.67
C VAL A 244 9.12 -1.23 -17.39
N GLY A 245 9.90 -0.34 -16.77
CA GLY A 245 10.39 0.90 -17.37
C GLY A 245 11.78 0.77 -17.99
N ARG A 246 12.02 1.49 -19.10
CA ARG A 246 13.38 1.78 -19.57
C ARG A 246 13.68 3.26 -19.33
N PRO A 247 14.65 3.60 -18.45
CA PRO A 247 15.46 2.73 -17.60
C PRO A 247 14.69 2.15 -16.39
N PRO A 248 15.22 1.12 -15.71
CA PRO A 248 14.72 0.70 -14.41
C PRO A 248 14.74 1.83 -13.39
N PHE A 249 13.81 1.80 -12.44
CA PHE A 249 13.61 2.85 -11.43
C PHE A 249 13.16 2.26 -10.09
N ALA A 250 13.27 3.02 -9.01
CA ALA A 250 12.78 2.60 -7.70
C ALA A 250 11.27 2.83 -7.58
N HIS A 251 10.53 1.83 -7.15
CA HIS A 251 9.09 1.90 -6.90
C HIS A 251 8.75 2.93 -5.82
N GLY A 252 8.00 3.97 -6.17
CA GLY A 252 7.70 5.10 -5.30
C GLY A 252 7.01 4.71 -3.99
N GLY A 253 6.06 3.77 -4.06
CA GLY A 253 5.31 3.31 -2.90
C GLY A 253 6.15 2.51 -1.91
N SER A 254 7.09 1.69 -2.39
CA SER A 254 8.05 0.99 -1.50
C SER A 254 8.91 1.95 -0.67
N GLY A 255 8.99 3.20 -1.12
CA GLY A 255 9.97 4.17 -0.74
C GLY A 255 11.26 4.03 -1.53
N TYR A 256 12.06 5.09 -1.51
CA TYR A 256 13.39 5.10 -2.10
C TYR A 256 14.28 6.11 -1.37
N LEU A 257 15.58 5.80 -1.36
CA LEU A 257 16.59 6.58 -0.67
C LEU A 257 17.51 7.24 -1.68
N LEU A 258 17.71 8.55 -1.52
CA LEU A 258 18.73 9.32 -2.23
C LEU A 258 19.76 9.81 -1.23
N SER A 259 21.03 9.54 -1.49
CA SER A 259 22.12 10.20 -0.77
C SER A 259 22.23 11.68 -1.19
N LYS A 260 22.93 12.48 -0.39
CA LYS A 260 23.18 13.89 -0.68
C LYS A 260 23.70 14.14 -2.11
N PRO A 261 24.76 13.46 -2.60
CA PRO A 261 25.22 13.67 -3.97
C PRO A 261 24.20 13.24 -5.02
N ALA A 262 23.41 12.19 -4.76
CA ALA A 262 22.35 11.78 -5.68
C ALA A 262 21.22 12.80 -5.75
N MET A 263 20.85 13.39 -4.61
CA MET A 263 19.86 14.46 -4.54
C MET A 263 20.36 15.73 -5.23
N GLN A 264 21.61 16.13 -4.99
CA GLN A 264 22.28 17.22 -5.71
C GLN A 264 22.34 16.96 -7.21
N LEU A 265 22.61 15.72 -7.64
CA LEU A 265 22.60 15.36 -9.04
C LEU A 265 21.20 15.49 -9.66
N LEU A 266 20.16 15.01 -8.94
CA LEU A 266 18.78 15.07 -9.37
C LEU A 266 18.33 16.51 -9.61
N VAL A 267 18.37 17.36 -8.57
CA VAL A 267 17.78 18.71 -8.64
C VAL A 267 18.80 19.79 -9.02
N GLY A 268 20.03 19.71 -8.52
CA GLY A 268 21.22 20.51 -8.88
C GLY A 268 20.99 21.93 -9.42
N ASP A 269 21.72 22.26 -10.47
CA ASP A 269 21.66 23.56 -11.16
C ASP A 269 20.33 23.75 -11.91
N ASP A 270 19.72 22.65 -12.37
CA ASP A 270 18.47 22.63 -13.13
C ASP A 270 17.22 22.84 -12.25
N ARG A 271 17.39 23.05 -10.93
CA ARG A 271 16.28 22.97 -9.96
C ARG A 271 15.11 23.89 -10.24
N LYS A 272 15.31 24.98 -10.98
CA LYS A 272 14.22 25.92 -11.31
C LYS A 272 13.43 25.52 -12.56
N SER A 273 14.00 24.70 -13.44
CA SER A 273 13.39 24.27 -14.71
C SER A 273 13.03 22.79 -14.77
N LEU A 274 13.69 21.92 -13.98
CA LEU A 274 13.57 20.47 -14.06
C LEU A 274 12.12 19.95 -14.16
N ALA A 275 11.27 20.28 -13.18
CA ALA A 275 9.87 19.84 -13.21
C ALA A 275 9.05 20.48 -14.35
N LYS A 276 9.36 21.73 -14.72
CA LYS A 276 8.67 22.45 -15.81
C LYS A 276 9.01 21.90 -17.20
N GLU A 277 10.19 21.33 -17.36
CA GLU A 277 10.56 20.63 -18.60
C GLU A 277 9.78 19.33 -18.74
N PHE A 278 9.53 18.65 -17.62
CA PHE A 278 8.75 17.43 -17.57
C PHE A 278 7.25 17.66 -17.84
N ASP A 279 6.67 18.75 -17.34
CA ASP A 279 5.26 19.14 -17.55
C ASP A 279 4.75 18.92 -18.99
N LYS A 280 5.59 19.21 -19.99
CA LYS A 280 5.23 19.09 -21.42
C LYS A 280 5.06 17.65 -21.90
N ASN A 281 5.81 16.71 -21.32
CA ASN A 281 5.87 15.31 -21.76
C ASN A 281 5.19 14.35 -20.78
N ALA A 282 4.82 14.84 -19.60
CA ALA A 282 4.22 14.09 -18.52
C ALA A 282 2.94 13.34 -18.90
N THR A 283 2.17 13.85 -19.87
CA THR A 283 0.94 13.19 -20.36
C THR A 283 1.20 11.77 -20.87
N THR A 284 2.40 11.50 -21.41
CA THR A 284 2.82 10.19 -21.94
C THR A 284 3.62 9.32 -20.98
N ALA A 285 3.96 9.84 -19.79
CA ALA A 285 4.68 9.09 -18.78
C ALA A 285 3.77 8.05 -18.10
N CYS A 286 4.34 6.91 -17.67
CA CYS A 286 3.60 6.01 -16.79
C CYS A 286 3.32 6.70 -15.46
N CYS A 287 4.36 7.25 -14.84
CA CYS A 287 4.40 7.36 -13.40
C CYS A 287 5.55 8.28 -12.99
N GLY A 288 5.36 9.04 -11.90
CA GLY A 288 6.28 10.12 -11.53
C GLY A 288 7.61 9.63 -10.94
N ASP A 289 7.62 8.45 -10.32
CA ASP A 289 8.82 7.78 -9.83
C ASP A 289 9.72 7.30 -10.98
N GLN A 290 9.13 6.80 -12.09
CA GLN A 290 9.89 6.52 -13.31
C GLN A 290 10.57 7.76 -13.88
N GLU A 291 9.93 8.92 -13.81
CA GLU A 291 10.46 10.16 -14.39
C GLU A 291 11.62 10.74 -13.56
N LEU A 292 11.55 10.57 -12.23
CA LEU A 292 12.71 10.78 -11.36
C LEU A 292 13.85 9.82 -11.74
N GLY A 293 13.56 8.53 -11.90
CA GLY A 293 14.55 7.52 -12.32
C GLY A 293 15.19 7.82 -13.68
N LYS A 294 14.38 8.24 -14.67
CA LYS A 294 14.84 8.70 -16.00
C LYS A 294 15.77 9.90 -15.89
N THR A 295 15.43 10.85 -15.02
CA THR A 295 16.24 12.06 -14.80
C THR A 295 17.61 11.68 -14.25
N LEU A 296 17.66 10.85 -13.20
CA LEU A 296 18.92 10.37 -12.63
C LEU A 296 19.74 9.54 -13.64
N PHE A 297 19.07 8.69 -14.41
CA PHE A 297 19.72 7.86 -15.42
C PHE A 297 20.38 8.68 -16.53
N LYS A 298 19.70 9.74 -17.02
CA LYS A 298 20.28 10.70 -17.97
C LYS A 298 21.53 11.38 -17.42
N LYS A 299 21.62 11.53 -16.10
CA LYS A 299 22.76 12.07 -15.37
C LYS A 299 23.77 10.98 -14.95
N GLY A 300 23.64 9.76 -15.46
CA GLY A 300 24.58 8.66 -15.25
C GLY A 300 24.37 7.85 -13.98
N LEU A 301 23.32 8.14 -13.19
CA LEU A 301 23.03 7.41 -11.95
C LEU A 301 21.90 6.39 -12.17
N LYS A 302 22.22 5.11 -11.96
CA LYS A 302 21.26 4.00 -12.04
C LYS A 302 20.67 3.72 -10.65
N VAL A 303 19.43 3.24 -10.62
CA VAL A 303 18.86 2.64 -9.41
C VAL A 303 19.67 1.41 -9.01
N GLN A 304 19.84 1.20 -7.72
CA GLN A 304 20.37 -0.02 -7.13
C GLN A 304 19.20 -0.71 -6.43
N ASN A 305 18.96 -1.98 -6.78
CA ASN A 305 17.94 -2.78 -6.14
C ASN A 305 18.39 -3.14 -4.72
N VAL A 306 17.58 -2.82 -3.72
CA VAL A 306 17.85 -3.11 -2.31
C VAL A 306 16.68 -3.83 -1.66
N ARG A 307 15.95 -4.62 -2.45
CA ARG A 307 14.98 -5.57 -1.89
C ARG A 307 15.74 -6.60 -1.04
N PRO A 308 15.14 -7.10 0.05
CA PRO A 308 13.81 -6.76 0.59
C PRO A 308 13.85 -5.61 1.62
N VAL A 309 15.01 -4.99 1.89
CA VAL A 309 15.13 -3.92 2.89
C VAL A 309 14.16 -2.78 2.59
N ILE A 310 14.13 -2.34 1.33
CA ILE A 310 13.07 -1.46 0.82
C ILE A 310 12.08 -2.32 0.05
N ASN A 311 10.83 -2.38 0.51
CA ASN A 311 9.88 -3.36 0.00
C ASN A 311 8.47 -2.79 -0.25
N GLY A 312 7.83 -3.31 -1.30
CA GLY A 312 6.50 -2.88 -1.76
C GLY A 312 5.31 -3.66 -1.19
N ASN A 313 5.57 -4.66 -0.37
CA ASN A 313 4.53 -5.50 0.23
C ASN A 313 4.23 -5.07 1.67
N ARG A 314 2.99 -5.30 2.10
CA ARG A 314 2.57 -5.21 3.51
C ARG A 314 2.73 -6.56 4.20
N PRO A 315 2.73 -6.62 5.55
CA PRO A 315 2.89 -7.87 6.32
C PRO A 315 2.08 -9.05 5.81
N LYS A 316 0.81 -8.84 5.46
CA LYS A 316 -0.10 -9.89 5.00
C LYS A 316 0.23 -10.45 3.61
N THR A 317 1.02 -9.75 2.80
CA THR A 317 1.36 -10.15 1.42
C THR A 317 2.84 -10.42 1.22
N PHE A 318 3.63 -10.48 2.29
CA PHE A 318 5.03 -10.88 2.22
C PHE A 318 5.21 -12.33 1.79
N ASN A 319 6.23 -12.59 0.98
CA ASN A 319 6.65 -13.95 0.61
C ASN A 319 7.44 -14.57 1.77
N PHE A 320 6.77 -15.01 2.83
CA PHE A 320 7.45 -15.78 3.87
C PHE A 320 7.91 -17.12 3.31
N GLY A 321 9.11 -17.55 3.67
CA GLY A 321 9.69 -18.79 3.14
C GLY A 321 11.20 -18.65 2.88
N PRO A 322 11.79 -19.62 2.16
CA PRO A 322 13.24 -19.76 2.02
C PRO A 322 14.00 -18.48 1.64
N GLU A 323 13.42 -17.66 0.76
CA GLU A 323 14.05 -16.46 0.23
C GLU A 323 14.15 -15.33 1.28
N LEU A 324 13.06 -15.07 2.02
CA LEU A 324 12.95 -13.85 2.84
C LEU A 324 12.94 -14.07 4.35
N TRP A 325 12.92 -15.32 4.83
CA TRP A 325 12.65 -15.63 6.25
C TRP A 325 13.56 -14.94 7.26
N CYS A 326 14.87 -14.94 7.00
CA CYS A 326 15.85 -14.31 7.88
C CYS A 326 16.28 -12.92 7.40
N THR A 327 15.48 -12.27 6.55
CA THR A 327 15.80 -10.95 6.01
C THR A 327 15.16 -9.84 6.84
N PRO A 328 15.86 -8.71 7.05
CA PRO A 328 15.27 -7.52 7.65
C PRO A 328 14.52 -6.70 6.59
N VAL A 329 13.46 -6.02 7.03
CA VAL A 329 12.68 -5.09 6.19
C VAL A 329 12.59 -3.73 6.87
N ALA A 330 13.07 -2.68 6.21
CA ALA A 330 13.02 -1.31 6.70
C ALA A 330 11.72 -0.60 6.28
N THR A 331 11.19 -0.87 5.08
CA THR A 331 9.94 -0.28 4.60
C THR A 331 8.90 -1.31 4.15
N MET A 332 7.64 -1.01 4.44
CA MET A 332 6.47 -1.80 4.05
C MET A 332 5.44 -0.88 3.43
N HIS A 333 4.90 -1.23 2.27
CA HIS A 333 3.97 -0.39 1.53
C HIS A 333 2.55 -0.98 1.49
N HIS A 334 1.56 -0.13 1.20
CA HIS A 334 0.13 -0.43 1.32
C HIS A 334 -0.29 -0.86 2.72
N VAL A 335 0.34 -0.29 3.74
CA VAL A 335 0.04 -0.57 5.14
C VAL A 335 -1.12 0.35 5.55
N GLY A 336 -2.29 -0.24 5.81
CA GLY A 336 -3.45 0.51 6.28
C GLY A 336 -3.24 1.07 7.69
N SER A 337 -4.02 2.08 8.09
CA SER A 337 -3.85 2.72 9.41
C SER A 337 -3.98 1.75 10.60
N GLU A 338 -4.84 0.73 10.48
CA GLU A 338 -4.93 -0.35 11.47
C GLU A 338 -3.64 -1.19 11.51
N GLU A 339 -3.09 -1.56 10.34
CA GLU A 339 -1.84 -2.33 10.25
C GLU A 339 -0.64 -1.50 10.73
N VAL A 340 -0.64 -0.18 10.52
CA VAL A 340 0.37 0.73 11.09
C VAL A 340 0.31 0.71 12.62
N GLN A 341 -0.89 0.70 13.20
CA GLN A 341 -1.07 0.58 14.65
C GLN A 341 -0.59 -0.79 15.15
N ASP A 342 -0.95 -1.88 14.48
CA ASP A 342 -0.50 -3.23 14.83
C ASP A 342 1.04 -3.33 14.82
N MET A 343 1.67 -2.81 13.76
CA MET A 343 3.13 -2.72 13.65
C MET A 343 3.72 -1.84 14.77
N TRP A 344 3.07 -0.72 15.09
CA TRP A 344 3.50 0.15 16.18
C TRP A 344 3.45 -0.56 17.54
N ASP A 345 2.38 -1.27 17.84
CA ASP A 345 2.21 -1.99 19.11
C ASP A 345 3.17 -3.18 19.21
N PHE A 346 3.37 -3.91 18.12
CA PHE A 346 4.36 -4.97 18.04
C PHE A 346 5.77 -4.46 18.34
N GLU A 347 6.23 -3.43 17.64
CA GLU A 347 7.58 -2.88 17.87
C GLU A 347 7.76 -2.33 19.29
N ASN A 348 6.71 -1.80 19.93
CA ASN A 348 6.76 -1.38 21.34
C ASN A 348 6.96 -2.53 22.33
N GLN A 349 6.54 -3.74 21.95
CA GLN A 349 6.56 -4.93 22.80
C GLN A 349 7.75 -5.86 22.46
N ARG A 350 8.58 -5.52 21.47
CA ARG A 350 9.77 -6.31 21.12
C ARG A 350 10.76 -6.35 22.28
N ASN A 351 11.36 -7.53 22.47
CA ASN A 351 12.35 -7.77 23.52
C ASN A 351 13.62 -6.92 23.35
N SER A 352 14.04 -6.68 22.10
CA SER A 352 15.16 -5.80 21.77
C SER A 352 14.73 -4.81 20.70
N THR A 353 14.99 -3.55 20.97
CA THR A 353 14.83 -2.48 19.98
C THR A 353 16.12 -2.25 19.17
N LYS A 354 17.23 -2.90 19.54
CA LYS A 354 18.55 -2.74 18.90
C LYS A 354 18.86 -3.84 17.89
N GLU A 355 18.24 -5.00 18.02
CA GLU A 355 18.40 -6.09 17.06
C GLU A 355 17.52 -5.88 15.82
N PRO A 356 18.02 -6.24 14.62
CA PRO A 356 17.22 -6.19 13.40
C PRO A 356 15.86 -6.89 13.57
N LEU A 357 14.81 -6.28 13.06
CA LEU A 357 13.51 -6.89 12.93
C LEU A 357 13.50 -7.80 11.70
N LEU A 358 13.38 -9.10 11.91
CA LEU A 358 13.37 -10.09 10.84
C LEU A 358 11.96 -10.44 10.38
N MET A 359 11.84 -10.89 9.13
CA MET A 359 10.60 -11.41 8.57
C MET A 359 10.02 -12.58 9.40
N GLU A 360 10.89 -13.43 9.98
CA GLU A 360 10.52 -14.47 10.95
C GLU A 360 9.65 -13.91 12.10
N GLU A 361 10.09 -12.84 12.76
CA GLU A 361 9.33 -12.23 13.87
C GLU A 361 7.99 -11.69 13.40
N LEU A 362 7.97 -11.04 12.22
CA LEU A 362 6.74 -10.52 11.62
C LEU A 362 5.73 -11.63 11.32
N TYR A 363 6.19 -12.79 10.86
CA TYR A 363 5.32 -13.93 10.63
C TYR A 363 4.62 -14.36 11.93
N TYR A 364 5.38 -14.56 13.00
CA TYR A 364 4.81 -15.03 14.26
C TYR A 364 3.80 -14.07 14.85
N THR A 365 4.06 -12.77 14.77
CA THR A 365 3.17 -11.76 15.35
C THR A 365 1.97 -11.46 14.46
N MET A 366 2.16 -11.32 13.14
CA MET A 366 1.13 -10.79 12.25
C MET A 366 0.35 -11.87 11.51
N ILE A 367 0.90 -13.08 11.34
CA ILE A 367 0.41 -14.06 10.37
C ILE A 367 0.08 -15.42 10.99
N ALA A 368 0.90 -15.93 11.91
CA ALA A 368 0.80 -17.32 12.39
C ALA A 368 -0.59 -17.68 12.94
N SER A 369 -1.20 -16.81 13.74
CA SER A 369 -2.55 -17.03 14.29
C SER A 369 -3.65 -17.00 13.21
N LEU A 370 -3.38 -16.28 12.12
CA LEU A 370 -4.26 -16.13 10.97
C LEU A 370 -4.02 -17.21 9.91
N MET A 371 -3.08 -18.14 10.07
CA MET A 371 -2.78 -19.19 9.08
C MET A 371 -2.86 -20.59 9.70
N THR A 372 -3.89 -20.83 10.51
CA THR A 372 -4.14 -22.12 11.18
C THR A 372 -5.04 -23.06 10.38
N THR A 373 -5.78 -22.53 9.42
CA THR A 373 -6.73 -23.27 8.57
C THR A 373 -6.14 -23.54 7.20
N SER A 374 -6.18 -24.79 6.74
CA SER A 374 -5.61 -25.21 5.44
C SER A 374 -6.39 -24.72 4.22
N ARG A 375 -7.62 -24.22 4.39
CA ARG A 375 -8.47 -23.68 3.31
C ARG A 375 -9.19 -22.43 3.75
N ARG A 376 -9.29 -21.45 2.85
CA ARG A 376 -10.25 -20.32 2.94
C ARG A 376 -10.94 -20.10 1.60
N ASP A 377 -12.25 -19.98 1.67
CA ASP A 377 -13.07 -19.56 0.54
C ASP A 377 -13.20 -18.04 0.52
N ASP A 378 -13.51 -17.48 -0.65
CA ASP A 378 -13.60 -16.04 -0.93
C ASP A 378 -12.33 -15.27 -0.51
N TRP A 379 -11.19 -15.91 -0.76
CA TRP A 379 -9.88 -15.47 -0.31
C TRP A 379 -8.83 -15.72 -1.37
N ASP A 380 -7.95 -14.73 -1.57
CA ASP A 380 -6.84 -14.79 -2.52
C ASP A 380 -5.50 -14.66 -1.77
N ASN A 381 -4.77 -15.76 -1.65
CA ASN A 381 -3.41 -15.82 -1.11
C ASN A 381 -2.34 -15.39 -2.10
N GLN A 382 -2.72 -14.98 -3.32
CA GLN A 382 -1.84 -14.41 -4.34
C GLN A 382 -0.69 -15.33 -4.76
N SER A 383 -0.97 -16.64 -4.83
CA SER A 383 -0.02 -17.59 -5.44
C SER A 383 0.22 -17.21 -6.91
N PRO A 384 1.46 -17.01 -7.36
CA PRO A 384 1.71 -16.37 -8.65
C PRO A 384 1.83 -17.37 -9.81
N PHE A 385 2.23 -18.62 -9.55
CA PHE A 385 2.66 -19.55 -10.60
C PHE A 385 1.50 -20.39 -11.15
N ASP A 386 0.96 -19.98 -12.29
CA ASP A 386 -0.07 -20.72 -13.01
C ASP A 386 0.37 -22.16 -13.34
N GLN A 387 -0.50 -23.11 -13.04
CA GLN A 387 -0.36 -24.49 -13.44
C GLN A 387 -1.02 -24.68 -14.79
N LEU A 388 -0.26 -25.26 -15.73
CA LEU A 388 -0.75 -25.53 -17.07
C LEU A 388 -1.85 -26.59 -17.01
N ARG A 389 -2.93 -26.34 -17.76
CA ARG A 389 -3.89 -27.38 -18.08
C ARG A 389 -3.21 -28.39 -19.01
N PRO A 390 -3.24 -29.70 -18.72
CA PRO A 390 -2.74 -30.72 -19.64
C PRO A 390 -3.39 -30.56 -21.02
N ASP A 391 -2.59 -30.42 -22.09
CA ASP A 391 -3.07 -30.33 -23.48
C ASP A 391 -2.96 -31.69 -24.16
N PRO A 392 -4.07 -32.29 -24.61
CA PRO A 392 -4.06 -33.62 -25.24
C PRO A 392 -3.26 -33.68 -26.55
N ILE A 393 -2.89 -32.55 -27.16
CA ILE A 393 -2.08 -32.48 -28.38
C ILE A 393 -0.58 -32.54 -28.08
N ILE A 394 -0.14 -32.03 -26.92
CA ILE A 394 1.29 -31.86 -26.57
C ILE A 394 1.77 -32.96 -25.61
N THR A 395 0.86 -33.51 -24.79
CA THR A 395 1.21 -34.60 -23.87
C THR A 395 1.19 -35.93 -24.63
N PRO A 396 2.31 -36.69 -24.74
CA PRO A 396 2.32 -37.94 -25.49
C PRO A 396 1.35 -38.93 -24.84
N VAL A 397 0.26 -39.25 -25.55
CA VAL A 397 -0.68 -40.32 -25.17
C VAL A 397 0.03 -41.65 -25.42
N ILE A 398 0.71 -42.20 -24.41
CA ILE A 398 1.49 -43.45 -24.59
C ILE A 398 0.62 -44.71 -24.43
N THR A 399 -0.56 -44.66 -23.81
CA THR A 399 -1.44 -45.85 -23.70
C THR A 399 -2.94 -45.54 -23.60
N PRO A 400 -3.83 -46.46 -24.05
CA PRO A 400 -5.30 -46.32 -23.97
C PRO A 400 -5.83 -46.15 -22.53
N ASP A 401 -5.12 -46.64 -21.52
CA ASP A 401 -5.49 -46.52 -20.11
C ASP A 401 -5.36 -45.08 -19.57
N PHE A 402 -4.58 -44.22 -20.24
CA PHE A 402 -4.28 -42.86 -19.77
C PHE A 402 -5.36 -41.82 -20.12
N VAL A 403 -6.28 -42.12 -21.05
CA VAL A 403 -7.36 -41.19 -21.45
C VAL A 403 -8.33 -40.93 -20.28
N GLY A 404 -8.49 -41.91 -19.38
CA GLY A 404 -9.25 -41.75 -18.13
C GLY A 404 -8.50 -40.99 -17.03
N GLU A 405 -7.17 -41.10 -16.98
CA GLU A 405 -6.32 -40.43 -15.98
C GLU A 405 -5.96 -38.97 -16.35
N PHE A 406 -6.05 -38.62 -17.62
CA PHE A 406 -5.74 -37.28 -18.15
C PHE A 406 -6.55 -36.17 -17.43
N PHE A 407 -7.85 -36.38 -17.24
CA PHE A 407 -8.74 -35.46 -16.52
C PHE A 407 -8.71 -35.63 -14.99
N LEU A 408 -8.01 -36.65 -14.48
CA LEU A 408 -7.84 -36.93 -13.04
C LEU A 408 -6.72 -36.09 -12.43
N HIS A 409 -5.83 -35.54 -13.26
CA HIS A 409 -4.67 -34.74 -12.85
C HIS A 409 -4.69 -33.31 -13.36
N ASP A 410 -5.81 -32.86 -13.94
CA ASP A 410 -5.99 -31.47 -14.36
C ASP A 410 -6.08 -30.55 -13.11
N PRO A 411 -5.02 -29.75 -12.81
CA PRO A 411 -5.00 -28.88 -11.64
C PRO A 411 -6.09 -27.80 -11.70
N THR A 412 -6.56 -27.48 -12.90
CA THR A 412 -7.55 -26.43 -13.17
C THR A 412 -9.00 -26.88 -13.01
N ARG A 413 -9.23 -28.15 -12.69
CA ARG A 413 -10.59 -28.72 -12.62
C ARG A 413 -11.35 -28.33 -11.36
N SER A 414 -10.68 -28.33 -10.21
CA SER A 414 -11.28 -27.96 -8.93
C SER A 414 -10.22 -27.67 -7.88
N TYR A 415 -10.63 -27.03 -6.78
CA TYR A 415 -9.80 -26.83 -5.60
C TYR A 415 -9.05 -28.09 -5.16
N ASN A 416 -9.71 -29.26 -5.13
CA ASN A 416 -9.09 -30.50 -4.69
C ASN A 416 -8.02 -31.01 -5.68
N HIS A 417 -8.16 -30.74 -6.98
CA HIS A 417 -7.13 -31.10 -7.96
C HIS A 417 -5.93 -30.15 -7.85
N CYS A 418 -6.17 -28.86 -7.69
CA CYS A 418 -5.13 -27.88 -7.42
C CYS A 418 -4.35 -28.22 -6.13
N ARG A 419 -5.07 -28.58 -5.05
CA ARG A 419 -4.49 -29.06 -3.79
C ARG A 419 -3.59 -30.29 -4.00
N LYS A 420 -4.08 -31.32 -4.69
CA LYS A 420 -3.30 -32.54 -4.98
C LYS A 420 -2.03 -32.24 -5.78
N THR A 421 -2.07 -31.22 -6.63
CA THR A 421 -0.90 -30.78 -7.39
C THR A 421 0.14 -30.16 -6.46
N CYS A 422 -0.27 -29.28 -5.54
CA CYS A 422 0.59 -28.75 -4.48
C CYS A 422 1.10 -29.85 -3.52
N GLU A 423 0.30 -30.88 -3.23
CA GLU A 423 0.73 -32.00 -2.39
C GLU A 423 1.87 -32.81 -3.04
N ARG A 424 1.82 -32.98 -4.38
CA ARG A 424 2.85 -33.67 -5.17
C ARG A 424 4.15 -32.88 -5.30
N ASP A 425 4.05 -31.56 -5.39
CA ASP A 425 5.22 -30.69 -5.36
C ASP A 425 5.69 -30.50 -3.91
N LEU A 426 6.85 -31.08 -3.56
CA LEU A 426 7.40 -30.99 -2.21
C LEU A 426 7.79 -29.56 -1.81
N ALA A 427 8.05 -28.67 -2.79
CA ALA A 427 8.40 -27.27 -2.54
C ALA A 427 7.17 -26.36 -2.38
N CYS A 428 5.98 -26.83 -2.75
CA CYS A 428 4.76 -26.01 -2.69
C CYS A 428 4.30 -25.79 -1.24
N PHE A 429 4.12 -24.53 -0.83
CA PHE A 429 3.56 -24.21 0.49
C PHE A 429 2.11 -23.73 0.42
N GLN A 430 1.69 -23.12 -0.67
CA GLN A 430 0.32 -22.64 -0.83
C GLN A 430 -0.14 -22.73 -2.28
N PHE A 431 -1.46 -22.64 -2.45
CA PHE A 431 -2.09 -22.61 -3.76
C PHE A 431 -3.38 -21.79 -3.74
N VAL A 432 -3.81 -21.31 -4.91
CA VAL A 432 -5.14 -20.73 -5.09
C VAL A 432 -5.81 -21.33 -6.31
N TYR A 433 -7.10 -21.62 -6.16
CA TYR A 433 -7.96 -22.06 -7.25
C TYR A 433 -9.03 -21.00 -7.51
N SER A 434 -9.22 -20.65 -8.79
CA SER A 434 -10.28 -19.75 -9.23
C SER A 434 -10.69 -20.10 -10.66
N ARG A 435 -11.97 -20.43 -10.87
CA ARG A 435 -12.62 -20.72 -12.17
C ARG A 435 -11.66 -21.20 -13.29
N GLY A 436 -11.20 -22.45 -13.23
CA GLY A 436 -10.36 -22.99 -14.30
C GLY A 436 -8.89 -22.52 -14.28
N SER A 437 -8.45 -21.87 -13.20
CA SER A 437 -7.04 -21.54 -12.93
C SER A 437 -6.63 -22.13 -11.59
N CYS A 438 -5.43 -22.68 -11.56
CA CYS A 438 -4.75 -23.12 -10.35
C CYS A 438 -3.38 -22.46 -10.35
N LYS A 439 -3.02 -21.80 -9.25
CA LYS A 439 -1.69 -21.21 -9.08
C LYS A 439 -1.05 -21.73 -7.81
N LEU A 440 0.24 -22.02 -7.85
CA LEU A 440 1.04 -22.51 -6.72
C LEU A 440 2.07 -21.46 -6.29
N ASP A 441 2.61 -21.62 -5.09
CA ASP A 441 3.72 -20.81 -4.58
C ASP A 441 4.64 -21.66 -3.69
N THR A 442 5.94 -21.40 -3.79
CA THR A 442 7.01 -21.97 -2.96
C THR A 442 7.37 -21.06 -1.77
N ALA A 443 6.66 -19.95 -1.63
CA ALA A 443 6.56 -19.15 -0.42
C ALA A 443 5.14 -19.26 0.14
N PHE A 444 4.90 -18.75 1.35
CA PHE A 444 3.58 -18.67 1.95
C PHE A 444 3.28 -17.25 2.41
N LYS A 445 2.04 -16.80 2.20
CA LYS A 445 1.55 -15.47 2.57
C LYS A 445 0.08 -15.54 2.88
N LEU A 446 -0.41 -14.57 3.66
CA LEU A 446 -1.81 -14.55 4.04
C LEU A 446 -2.70 -14.10 2.88
N GLY A 447 -2.33 -13.04 2.16
CA GLY A 447 -3.10 -12.47 1.06
C GLY A 447 -4.24 -11.54 1.52
N LYS A 448 -5.37 -11.58 0.81
CA LYS A 448 -6.51 -10.67 1.05
C LYS A 448 -7.86 -11.33 0.77
N PRO A 449 -8.95 -10.85 1.40
CA PRO A 449 -10.30 -11.27 1.04
C PRO A 449 -10.59 -10.90 -0.42
N ARG A 450 -11.29 -11.79 -1.13
CA ARG A 450 -11.68 -11.63 -2.53
C ARG A 450 -13.11 -12.17 -2.69
N TYR A 451 -14.07 -11.29 -2.44
CA TYR A 451 -15.49 -11.62 -2.52
C TYR A 451 -15.92 -11.99 -3.95
N PRO A 452 -16.96 -12.83 -4.11
CA PRO A 452 -17.46 -13.23 -5.41
C PRO A 452 -17.77 -12.01 -6.29
N SER A 453 -17.32 -12.07 -7.54
CA SER A 453 -17.66 -11.08 -8.55
C SER A 453 -18.35 -11.77 -9.72
N LYS A 454 -19.32 -11.10 -10.33
CA LYS A 454 -19.90 -11.58 -11.59
C LYS A 454 -18.79 -11.71 -12.60
N ALA A 455 -18.75 -12.83 -13.31
CA ALA A 455 -17.79 -12.98 -14.37
C ALA A 455 -17.99 -11.93 -15.47
N GLU A 456 -16.89 -11.52 -16.10
CA GLU A 456 -16.88 -10.50 -17.17
C GLU A 456 -17.75 -10.88 -18.37
N ASP A 457 -17.97 -12.18 -18.59
CA ASP A 457 -18.82 -12.75 -19.64
C ASP A 457 -20.31 -12.87 -19.23
N GLY A 458 -20.70 -12.39 -18.05
CA GLY A 458 -22.04 -12.57 -17.50
C GLY A 458 -22.33 -14.00 -17.02
N GLY A 459 -21.31 -14.85 -16.93
CA GLY A 459 -21.39 -16.22 -16.42
C GLY A 459 -21.46 -16.33 -14.90
N GLU A 460 -21.23 -17.54 -14.38
CA GLU A 460 -21.23 -17.84 -12.94
C GLU A 460 -20.24 -16.96 -12.16
N GLU A 461 -20.52 -16.74 -10.87
CA GLU A 461 -19.66 -15.98 -9.97
C GLU A 461 -18.24 -16.57 -9.91
N VAL A 462 -17.24 -15.71 -10.10
CA VAL A 462 -15.83 -16.09 -9.91
C VAL A 462 -15.51 -16.06 -8.41
N ARG A 463 -15.16 -17.22 -7.86
CA ARG A 463 -14.76 -17.39 -6.46
C ARG A 463 -13.31 -17.83 -6.34
N TYR A 464 -12.62 -17.28 -5.35
CA TYR A 464 -11.24 -17.61 -5.05
C TYR A 464 -11.18 -18.53 -3.83
N GLN A 465 -10.47 -19.64 -3.97
CA GLN A 465 -10.31 -20.63 -2.91
C GLN A 465 -8.82 -20.82 -2.65
N SER A 466 -8.35 -20.29 -1.53
CA SER A 466 -6.95 -20.36 -1.12
C SER A 466 -6.70 -21.55 -0.21
N GLY A 467 -5.56 -22.22 -0.41
CA GLY A 467 -5.10 -23.30 0.43
C GLY A 467 -3.66 -23.11 0.89
N TRP A 468 -3.37 -23.59 2.10
CA TRP A 468 -2.03 -23.59 2.70
C TRP A 468 -1.69 -25.00 3.18
N MET A 469 -0.47 -25.45 2.89
CA MET A 469 0.10 -26.70 3.39
C MET A 469 0.58 -26.50 4.83
N VAL A 470 -0.34 -26.21 5.76
CA VAL A 470 -0.04 -25.75 7.14
C VAL A 470 0.99 -26.63 7.85
N GLU A 471 0.84 -27.96 7.81
CA GLU A 471 1.80 -28.87 8.44
C GLU A 471 3.19 -28.80 7.81
N ARG A 472 3.27 -28.63 6.48
CA ARG A 472 4.53 -28.48 5.74
C ARG A 472 5.20 -27.15 6.08
N ILE A 473 4.43 -26.07 6.16
CA ILE A 473 4.89 -24.74 6.57
C ILE A 473 5.42 -24.80 8.01
N GLN A 474 4.68 -25.37 8.95
CA GLN A 474 5.10 -25.49 10.34
C GLN A 474 6.39 -26.29 10.50
N LYS A 475 6.49 -27.45 9.83
CA LYS A 475 7.74 -28.23 9.81
C LYS A 475 8.88 -27.40 9.23
N TRP A 476 8.67 -26.73 8.10
CA TRP A 476 9.71 -25.90 7.50
C TRP A 476 10.17 -24.79 8.45
N ILE A 477 9.24 -24.10 9.12
CA ILE A 477 9.55 -23.08 10.12
C ILE A 477 10.37 -23.67 11.28
N GLU A 478 9.95 -24.80 11.86
CA GLU A 478 10.67 -25.46 12.96
C GLU A 478 12.13 -25.81 12.62
N HIS A 479 12.43 -26.09 11.35
CA HIS A 479 13.79 -26.39 10.90
C HIS A 479 14.63 -25.14 10.60
N ASN A 480 14.00 -24.00 10.31
CA ASN A 480 14.67 -22.76 9.89
C ASN A 480 14.63 -21.66 10.96
N SER A 481 14.05 -21.95 12.12
CA SER A 481 13.91 -21.04 13.26
C SER A 481 14.62 -21.61 14.50
N PRO A 482 15.33 -20.78 15.29
CA PRO A 482 15.55 -19.35 15.08
C PRO A 482 16.53 -19.07 13.93
N CYS A 483 16.38 -17.92 13.27
CA CYS A 483 17.39 -17.43 12.33
C CYS A 483 18.77 -17.29 13.00
N ALA A 484 19.82 -17.75 12.32
CA ALA A 484 21.20 -17.63 12.82
C ALA A 484 21.70 -16.17 12.85
N GLY A 485 21.13 -15.31 11.99
CA GLY A 485 21.44 -13.88 11.90
C GLY A 485 20.66 -13.21 10.77
N PRO A 486 20.73 -11.87 10.67
CA PRO A 486 20.09 -11.11 9.59
C PRO A 486 20.78 -11.36 8.25
N ASN A 487 20.02 -11.71 7.22
CA ASN A 487 20.47 -11.68 5.83
C ASN A 487 20.05 -10.36 5.17
N TRP A 488 20.97 -9.40 5.09
CA TRP A 488 20.73 -8.07 4.50
C TRP A 488 20.72 -8.08 2.97
N ASP A 489 21.18 -9.16 2.33
CA ASP A 489 21.38 -9.24 0.89
C ASP A 489 21.01 -10.63 0.33
N PRO A 490 19.71 -10.97 0.29
CA PRO A 490 19.27 -12.28 -0.21
C PRO A 490 19.30 -12.39 -1.75
N ASP A 491 19.40 -11.27 -2.47
CA ASP A 491 19.35 -11.20 -3.93
C ASP A 491 20.76 -11.18 -4.59
N HIS A 492 21.84 -11.29 -3.79
CA HIS A 492 23.24 -11.29 -4.26
C HIS A 492 24.07 -12.48 -3.79
#